data_AF-A0A4Y7LA12-F1
#
_entry.id   AF-A0A4Y7LA12-F1
#
_cell.length_a   1.000
_cell.length_b   1.000
_cell.length_c   1.000
_cell.angle_alpha   90.00
_cell.angle_beta   90.00
_cell.angle_gamma   90.00
#
_symmetry.space_group_name_H-M   'P 1'
#
loop_
_entity.id
_entity.type
_entity.pdbx_description
1 polymer ?
#
loop_
_entity_poly.entity_id
_entity_poly.type
_entity_poly.pdbx_seq_one_letter_code
_entity_poly.pdbx_strand_id
1 'polypeptide(L)'
;MGFTGASALGWDNGIVLAPMGADISGPKLVAAVANAGGLGLLASPVNMYEMTLKMIRDTKKLTTKPFGAGILLDFDQTHTVKAIFEEKLACMQVYWGDYSKEMVDEAHKNGVKILHQLGSVADAEKAIAAGVDCIIAQGVEAGGHVIGNVSVIALVPRIVDLVGNRNISVIAAGSIADPRGFVAALALGAKGVCMGTRFIATKESYANDYYKQQLLHYTEADTDYTDLYSRASWVAPTRVINTPFHQKWKPVPQDVSNNEEQPVIGYSIIHGGETILRRFAGQVANQTTAGELENMVMYGGQGVGLVTQILPAGDIVKSFIEGAEKIIKELGGRSQVKPIKAVVLLKSTEGVTGTIYFTQEGDGPTDVTGTISGLKPGLHGFHIHALGDTTNGCVSTGPHFNPTGKDHGAPEDETRHAGDLGNLIVGKDGKVEVKIVDKQIPLTGPNSIIGRAVVVHADPDDLGKGGHELSKTTGNAGARIACGIIGLQAN
;
A
#
# COMPACT_ATOMS: atom_id res chain seq x y z
N MET A 1 13.13 -5.21 4.56
CA MET A 1 12.81 -4.27 5.65
C MET A 1 11.60 -4.85 6.34
N GLY A 2 11.74 -5.36 7.56
CA GLY A 2 10.59 -5.89 8.29
C GLY A 2 9.56 -4.78 8.55
N PHE A 3 8.27 -5.09 8.43
CA PHE A 3 7.16 -4.15 8.73
C PHE A 3 7.04 -3.80 10.23
N THR A 4 8.08 -4.10 11.02
CA THR A 4 8.15 -3.97 12.47
C THR A 4 8.44 -2.53 12.88
N GLY A 5 7.54 -1.61 12.54
CA GLY A 5 7.29 -0.48 13.41
C GLY A 5 6.26 -0.96 14.42
N ALA A 6 6.64 -1.09 15.70
CA ALA A 6 5.69 -1.42 16.75
C ALA A 6 4.50 -0.47 16.62
N SER A 7 3.35 -1.00 16.20
CA SER A 7 2.15 -0.18 16.03
C SER A 7 1.79 0.43 17.38
N ALA A 8 1.16 1.60 17.39
CA ALA A 8 0.70 2.25 18.63
C ALA A 8 -0.25 1.38 19.47
N LEU A 9 -0.75 0.28 18.90
CA LEU A 9 -1.68 -0.69 19.50
C LEU A 9 -1.01 -2.03 19.85
N GLY A 10 0.30 -2.22 19.62
CA GLY A 10 1.04 -3.41 20.08
C GLY A 10 0.85 -4.69 19.26
N TRP A 11 0.47 -4.58 17.99
CA TRP A 11 0.35 -5.67 17.01
C TRP A 11 1.39 -5.51 15.90
N ASP A 12 1.94 -6.63 15.42
CA ASP A 12 3.17 -6.66 14.64
C ASP A 12 2.92 -6.57 13.12
N ASN A 13 1.74 -7.00 12.66
CA ASN A 13 1.52 -7.35 11.25
C ASN A 13 0.54 -6.46 10.48
N GLY A 14 -0.13 -5.49 11.11
CA GLY A 14 -1.11 -4.68 10.39
C GLY A 14 -2.38 -5.47 9.95
N ILE A 15 -2.62 -6.67 10.50
CA ILE A 15 -3.85 -7.47 10.29
C ILE A 15 -4.79 -7.47 11.52
N VAL A 16 -5.99 -6.90 11.38
CA VAL A 16 -7.04 -6.86 12.42
C VAL A 16 -8.20 -7.79 12.05
N LEU A 17 -8.66 -8.57 13.02
CA LEU A 17 -9.93 -9.28 12.98
C LEU A 17 -11.05 -8.35 13.44
N ALA A 18 -12.07 -8.15 12.62
CA ALA A 18 -13.25 -7.38 12.99
C ALA A 18 -14.07 -8.10 14.10
N PRO A 19 -14.74 -7.34 14.99
CA PRO A 19 -15.74 -7.91 15.89
C PRO A 19 -16.96 -8.32 15.06
N MET A 20 -17.26 -9.61 15.06
CA MET A 20 -18.33 -10.20 14.26
C MET A 20 -19.37 -10.84 15.17
N GLY A 21 -20.54 -10.20 15.21
CA GLY A 21 -21.64 -10.57 16.09
C GLY A 21 -22.38 -11.83 15.65
N ALA A 22 -23.13 -12.48 16.55
CA ALA A 22 -23.14 -12.15 17.98
C ALA A 22 -21.87 -12.67 18.69
N ASP A 23 -21.46 -13.91 18.41
CA ASP A 23 -20.31 -14.57 19.04
C ASP A 23 -19.34 -15.21 18.03
N ILE A 24 -19.41 -14.82 16.76
CA ILE A 24 -18.60 -15.38 15.66
C ILE A 24 -17.11 -15.13 15.90
N SER A 25 -16.74 -13.92 16.31
CA SER A 25 -15.39 -13.59 16.76
C SER A 25 -15.20 -13.86 18.26
N GLY A 26 -15.39 -15.12 18.65
CA GLY A 26 -15.19 -15.58 20.04
C GLY A 26 -13.72 -15.81 20.44
N PRO A 27 -13.46 -16.26 21.68
CA PRO A 27 -12.12 -16.38 22.26
C PRO A 27 -11.09 -17.13 21.42
N LYS A 28 -11.48 -18.24 20.78
CA LYS A 28 -10.58 -19.07 19.96
C LYS A 28 -10.06 -18.31 18.73
N LEU A 29 -10.95 -17.62 18.01
CA LEU A 29 -10.58 -16.87 16.81
C LEU A 29 -9.70 -15.66 17.17
N VAL A 30 -10.10 -14.92 18.20
CA VAL A 30 -9.34 -13.75 18.68
C VAL A 30 -7.94 -14.14 19.11
N ALA A 31 -7.80 -15.21 19.92
CA ALA A 31 -6.50 -15.68 20.37
C ALA A 31 -5.64 -16.21 19.21
N ALA A 32 -6.22 -16.91 18.23
CA ALA A 32 -5.48 -17.41 17.07
C ALA A 32 -4.90 -16.26 16.22
N VAL A 33 -5.67 -15.19 15.99
CA VAL A 33 -5.19 -13.99 15.29
C VAL A 33 -4.12 -13.27 16.09
N ALA A 34 -4.32 -13.08 17.40
CA ALA A 34 -3.35 -12.43 18.27
C ALA A 34 -2.02 -13.19 18.35
N ASN A 35 -2.07 -14.52 18.50
CA ASN A 35 -0.89 -15.38 18.53
C ASN A 35 -0.09 -15.36 17.22
N ALA A 36 -0.75 -15.08 16.09
CA ALA A 36 -0.11 -14.92 14.79
C ALA A 36 0.44 -13.51 14.52
N GLY A 37 0.38 -12.60 15.51
CA GLY A 37 0.89 -11.22 15.41
C GLY A 37 -0.11 -10.21 14.83
N GLY A 38 -1.36 -10.61 14.63
CA GLY A 38 -2.47 -9.69 14.32
C GLY A 38 -3.12 -9.11 15.59
N LEU A 39 -4.16 -8.30 15.41
CA LEU A 39 -5.02 -7.81 16.50
C LEU A 39 -6.39 -8.50 16.42
N GLY A 40 -6.72 -9.28 17.45
CA GLY A 40 -8.03 -9.91 17.58
C GLY A 40 -9.03 -8.99 18.29
N LEU A 41 -10.25 -8.84 17.76
CA LEU A 41 -11.35 -8.11 18.43
C LEU A 41 -12.52 -9.06 18.73
N LEU A 42 -12.85 -9.20 20.02
CA LEU A 42 -14.06 -9.91 20.47
C LEU A 42 -15.30 -9.14 20.04
N ALA A 43 -16.36 -9.84 19.61
CA ALA A 43 -17.70 -9.27 19.57
C ALA A 43 -18.26 -9.26 21.00
N SER A 44 -18.39 -8.08 21.61
CA SER A 44 -18.82 -7.98 23.01
C SER A 44 -20.33 -8.26 23.15
N PRO A 45 -20.74 -9.00 24.18
CA PRO A 45 -22.14 -9.02 24.61
C PRO A 45 -22.64 -7.61 24.92
N VAL A 46 -23.88 -7.28 24.55
CA VAL A 46 -24.47 -5.97 24.81
C VAL A 46 -24.92 -5.88 26.28
N ASN A 47 -24.33 -4.96 27.03
CA ASN A 47 -24.62 -4.69 28.44
C ASN A 47 -24.56 -5.90 29.41
N MET A 48 -23.79 -6.95 29.10
CA MET A 48 -23.67 -8.16 29.94
C MET A 48 -22.29 -8.24 30.59
N TYR A 49 -22.16 -7.71 31.82
CA TYR A 49 -20.89 -7.68 32.57
C TYR A 49 -20.24 -9.06 32.71
N GLU A 50 -20.94 -10.03 33.31
CA GLU A 50 -20.38 -11.35 33.64
C GLU A 50 -19.94 -12.14 32.40
N MET A 51 -20.74 -12.07 31.34
CA MET A 51 -20.41 -12.77 30.10
C MET A 51 -19.23 -12.11 29.38
N THR A 52 -19.13 -10.78 29.41
CA THR A 52 -17.99 -10.03 28.87
C THR A 52 -16.71 -10.42 29.62
N LEU A 53 -16.73 -10.43 30.96
CA LEU A 53 -15.60 -10.90 31.78
C LEU A 53 -15.19 -12.32 31.41
N LYS A 54 -16.16 -13.23 31.28
CA LYS A 54 -15.90 -14.62 30.92
C LYS A 54 -15.20 -14.72 29.56
N MET A 55 -15.69 -14.03 28.52
CA MET A 55 -15.08 -14.05 27.19
C MET A 55 -13.65 -13.49 27.20
N ILE A 56 -13.42 -12.40 27.92
CA ILE A 56 -12.09 -11.80 28.07
C ILE A 56 -11.13 -12.78 28.76
N ARG A 57 -11.54 -13.37 29.89
CA ARG A 57 -10.72 -14.32 30.65
C ARG A 57 -10.46 -15.60 29.88
N ASP A 58 -11.45 -16.12 29.15
CA ASP A 58 -11.26 -17.29 28.30
C ASP A 58 -10.29 -16.99 27.15
N THR A 59 -10.28 -15.78 26.62
CA THR A 59 -9.29 -15.35 25.61
C THR A 59 -7.89 -15.25 26.21
N LYS A 60 -7.74 -14.66 27.41
CA LYS A 60 -6.45 -14.57 28.13
C LYS A 60 -5.85 -15.94 28.48
N LYS A 61 -6.66 -17.00 28.59
CA LYS A 61 -6.15 -18.38 28.74
C LYS A 61 -5.50 -18.93 27.47
N LEU A 62 -5.84 -18.37 26.30
CA LEU A 62 -5.42 -18.85 24.98
C LEU A 62 -4.31 -18.00 24.36
N THR A 63 -4.08 -16.79 24.86
CA THR A 63 -3.03 -15.89 24.37
C THR A 63 -2.50 -14.97 25.46
N THR A 64 -1.21 -14.67 25.39
CA THR A 64 -0.54 -13.61 26.15
C THR A 64 -0.37 -12.32 25.34
N LYS A 65 -0.77 -12.33 24.06
CA LYS A 65 -0.67 -11.19 23.16
C LYS A 65 -1.83 -10.20 23.38
N PRO A 66 -1.63 -8.90 23.10
CA PRO A 66 -2.69 -7.91 23.17
C PRO A 66 -3.89 -8.26 22.29
N PHE A 67 -5.10 -8.02 22.79
CA PHE A 67 -6.35 -8.12 22.05
C PHE A 67 -7.36 -7.08 22.55
N GLY A 68 -8.42 -6.87 21.78
CA GLY A 68 -9.47 -5.91 22.11
C GLY A 68 -10.87 -6.51 22.02
N ALA A 69 -11.87 -5.65 22.15
CA ALA A 69 -13.27 -5.99 21.99
C ALA A 69 -14.05 -4.85 21.32
N GLY A 70 -15.08 -5.19 20.55
CA GLY A 70 -15.93 -4.24 19.85
C GLY A 70 -17.27 -4.02 20.55
N ILE A 71 -17.80 -2.80 20.48
CA ILE A 71 -19.13 -2.43 20.95
C ILE A 71 -19.87 -1.58 19.90
N LEU A 72 -21.20 -1.65 19.92
CA LEU A 72 -22.10 -0.80 19.14
C LEU A 72 -22.68 0.29 20.06
N LEU A 73 -22.53 1.55 19.66
CA LEU A 73 -22.86 2.73 20.47
C LEU A 73 -24.36 3.06 20.51
N ASP A 74 -25.16 2.46 19.63
CA ASP A 74 -26.62 2.62 19.62
C ASP A 74 -27.33 1.90 20.79
N PHE A 75 -26.59 1.09 21.54
CA PHE A 75 -27.09 0.35 22.68
C PHE A 75 -26.40 0.79 23.97
N ASP A 76 -27.05 0.60 25.12
CA ASP A 76 -26.39 0.77 26.40
C ASP A 76 -25.27 -0.27 26.56
N GLN A 77 -24.04 0.21 26.78
CA GLN A 77 -22.85 -0.62 26.95
C GLN A 77 -22.22 -0.46 28.33
N THR A 78 -22.89 0.19 29.28
CA THR A 78 -22.33 0.56 30.60
C THR A 78 -21.62 -0.61 31.28
N HIS A 79 -22.28 -1.77 31.35
CA HIS A 79 -21.72 -2.95 32.01
C HIS A 79 -20.61 -3.63 31.19
N THR A 80 -20.70 -3.60 29.87
CA THR A 80 -19.70 -4.17 28.97
C THR A 80 -18.41 -3.35 29.00
N VAL A 81 -18.51 -2.02 28.93
CA VAL A 81 -17.37 -1.09 29.05
C VAL A 81 -16.68 -1.24 30.41
N LYS A 82 -17.47 -1.34 31.49
CA LYS A 82 -16.92 -1.60 32.83
C LYS A 82 -16.05 -2.86 32.87
N ALA A 83 -16.55 -3.98 32.32
CA ALA A 83 -15.78 -5.23 32.26
C ALA A 83 -14.49 -5.08 31.43
N ILE A 84 -14.54 -4.36 30.30
CA ILE A 84 -13.37 -4.07 29.44
C ILE A 84 -12.31 -3.27 30.20
N PHE A 85 -12.72 -2.25 30.96
CA PHE A 85 -11.83 -1.41 31.76
C PHE A 85 -11.17 -2.18 32.90
N GLU A 86 -11.96 -2.95 33.66
CA GLU A 86 -11.44 -3.73 34.79
C GLU A 86 -10.45 -4.82 34.35
N GLU A 87 -10.71 -5.45 33.21
CA GLU A 87 -9.80 -6.45 32.64
C GLU A 87 -8.66 -5.83 31.81
N LYS A 88 -8.62 -4.50 31.65
CA LYS A 88 -7.57 -3.75 30.96
C LYS A 88 -7.25 -4.30 29.57
N LEU A 89 -8.27 -4.44 28.72
CA LEU A 89 -8.02 -4.81 27.32
C LEU A 89 -7.13 -3.77 26.63
N ALA A 90 -6.36 -4.22 25.64
CA ALA A 90 -5.44 -3.32 24.93
C ALA A 90 -6.18 -2.22 24.18
N CYS A 91 -7.36 -2.54 23.64
CA CYS A 91 -8.19 -1.59 22.94
C CYS A 91 -9.68 -1.95 22.94
N MET A 92 -10.51 -0.96 22.69
CA MET A 92 -11.94 -1.07 22.47
C MET A 92 -12.29 -0.45 21.12
N GLN A 93 -12.91 -1.26 20.27
CA GLN A 93 -13.44 -0.81 18.99
C GLN A 93 -14.87 -0.30 19.22
N VAL A 94 -15.19 0.87 18.68
CA VAL A 94 -16.51 1.50 18.79
C VAL A 94 -17.09 1.76 17.40
N TYR A 95 -18.37 1.45 17.21
CA TYR A 95 -19.07 1.65 15.94
C TYR A 95 -20.53 2.02 16.15
N TRP A 96 -21.16 2.52 15.07
CA TRP A 96 -22.57 2.88 15.02
C TRP A 96 -22.94 4.01 15.98
N GLY A 97 -22.22 5.13 15.88
CA GLY A 97 -22.46 6.33 16.67
C GLY A 97 -21.23 7.21 16.84
N ASP A 98 -21.43 8.34 17.50
CA ASP A 98 -20.38 9.28 17.90
C ASP A 98 -19.80 8.86 19.26
N TYR A 99 -18.47 8.92 19.40
CA TYR A 99 -17.77 8.65 20.66
C TYR A 99 -17.08 9.93 21.14
N SER A 100 -17.60 10.51 22.22
CA SER A 100 -17.17 11.84 22.69
C SER A 100 -15.75 11.86 23.24
N LYS A 101 -15.15 13.05 23.33
CA LYS A 101 -13.83 13.24 23.93
C LYS A 101 -13.78 12.76 25.38
N GLU A 102 -14.84 12.99 26.14
CA GLU A 102 -14.95 12.57 27.55
C GLU A 102 -14.87 11.05 27.68
N MET A 103 -15.53 10.32 26.77
CA MET A 103 -15.49 8.86 26.73
C MET A 103 -14.12 8.31 26.27
N VAL A 104 -13.43 9.02 25.37
CA VAL A 104 -12.04 8.70 24.98
C VAL A 104 -11.10 8.91 26.17
N ASP A 105 -11.19 10.06 26.83
CA ASP A 105 -10.38 10.39 28.01
C ASP A 105 -10.61 9.37 29.14
N GLU A 106 -11.85 8.90 29.34
CA GLU A 106 -12.19 7.86 30.31
C GLU A 106 -11.56 6.51 29.94
N ALA A 107 -11.62 6.10 28.68
CA ALA A 107 -10.96 4.87 28.22
C ALA A 107 -9.44 4.95 28.41
N HIS A 108 -8.82 6.09 28.08
CA HIS A 108 -7.39 6.32 28.26
C HIS A 108 -6.97 6.28 29.74
N LYS A 109 -7.78 6.83 30.66
CA LYS A 109 -7.55 6.71 32.12
C LYS A 109 -7.53 5.25 32.58
N ASN A 110 -8.27 4.37 31.92
CA ASN A 110 -8.29 2.94 32.19
C ASN A 110 -7.24 2.15 31.37
N GLY A 111 -6.40 2.83 30.60
CA GLY A 111 -5.34 2.21 29.78
C GLY A 111 -5.86 1.54 28.51
N VAL A 112 -7.07 1.84 28.07
CA VAL A 112 -7.71 1.23 26.89
C VAL A 112 -7.67 2.20 25.72
N LYS A 113 -7.14 1.72 24.58
CA LYS A 113 -7.08 2.49 23.32
C LYS A 113 -8.41 2.43 22.55
N ILE A 114 -8.77 3.49 21.83
CA ILE A 114 -10.03 3.57 21.08
C ILE A 114 -9.79 3.42 19.57
N LEU A 115 -10.48 2.44 18.96
CA LEU A 115 -10.54 2.22 17.52
C LEU A 115 -11.96 2.60 17.03
N HIS A 116 -12.12 3.78 16.43
CA HIS A 116 -13.43 4.20 15.94
C HIS A 116 -13.63 3.74 14.50
N GLN A 117 -14.60 2.85 14.29
CA GLN A 117 -15.01 2.46 12.93
C GLN A 117 -16.01 3.45 12.37
N LEU A 118 -15.82 3.87 11.13
CA LEU A 118 -16.63 4.90 10.49
C LEU A 118 -16.56 4.80 8.96
N GLY A 119 -17.53 5.42 8.28
CA GLY A 119 -17.69 5.32 6.82
C GLY A 119 -17.65 6.64 6.07
N SER A 120 -17.30 7.75 6.73
CA SER A 120 -17.31 9.10 6.13
C SER A 120 -16.16 9.97 6.62
N VAL A 121 -15.76 10.97 5.82
CA VAL A 121 -14.75 11.97 6.22
C VAL A 121 -15.26 12.84 7.37
N ALA A 122 -16.56 13.18 7.37
CA ALA A 122 -17.16 14.00 8.43
C ALA A 122 -17.11 13.31 9.80
N ASP A 123 -17.37 12.00 9.85
CA ASP A 123 -17.23 11.24 11.11
C ASP A 123 -15.77 11.09 11.52
N ALA A 124 -14.85 11.00 10.54
CA ALA A 124 -13.41 11.01 10.83
C ALA A 124 -12.97 12.33 11.48
N GLU A 125 -13.47 13.48 11.04
CA GLU A 125 -13.19 14.78 11.67
C GLU A 125 -13.61 14.80 13.15
N LYS A 126 -14.82 14.29 13.45
CA LYS A 126 -15.31 14.18 14.83
C LYS A 126 -14.44 13.24 15.67
N ALA A 127 -14.10 12.07 15.13
CA ALA A 127 -13.28 11.07 15.83
C ALA A 127 -11.87 11.61 16.13
N ILE A 128 -11.26 12.34 15.17
CA ILE A 128 -9.97 13.03 15.37
C ILE A 128 -10.09 14.08 16.47
N ALA A 129 -11.15 14.88 16.47
CA ALA A 129 -11.38 15.90 17.50
C ALA A 129 -11.60 15.28 18.90
N ALA A 130 -12.23 14.10 18.96
CA ALA A 130 -12.39 13.34 20.19
C ALA A 130 -11.08 12.72 20.72
N GLY A 131 -10.04 12.60 19.88
CA GLY A 131 -8.73 12.11 20.28
C GLY A 131 -8.57 10.59 20.23
N VAL A 132 -9.31 9.91 19.35
CA VAL A 132 -9.20 8.45 19.17
C VAL A 132 -7.78 8.03 18.75
N ASP A 133 -7.37 6.81 19.09
CA ASP A 133 -6.03 6.32 18.75
C ASP A 133 -5.95 5.74 17.33
N CYS A 134 -7.08 5.27 16.82
CA CYS A 134 -7.15 4.67 15.50
C CYS A 134 -8.54 4.83 14.87
N ILE A 135 -8.55 5.01 13.56
CA ILE A 135 -9.75 5.04 12.73
C ILE A 135 -9.76 3.77 11.87
N ILE A 136 -10.85 3.00 11.95
CA ILE A 136 -11.15 1.94 10.99
C ILE A 136 -12.05 2.53 9.92
N ALA A 137 -11.48 2.87 8.77
CA ALA A 137 -12.18 3.42 7.62
C ALA A 137 -12.89 2.28 6.86
N GLN A 138 -14.19 2.14 7.07
CA GLN A 138 -15.01 1.09 6.47
C GLN A 138 -15.63 1.56 5.16
N GLY A 139 -15.21 0.96 4.05
CA GLY A 139 -15.86 1.14 2.75
C GLY A 139 -17.19 0.41 2.65
N VAL A 140 -18.05 0.89 1.75
CA VAL A 140 -19.40 0.36 1.46
C VAL A 140 -19.41 -1.12 1.06
N GLU A 141 -18.26 -1.65 0.65
CA GLU A 141 -18.07 -3.02 0.21
C GLU A 141 -17.92 -4.02 1.37
N ALA A 142 -17.78 -3.55 2.61
CA ALA A 142 -17.70 -4.40 3.80
C ALA A 142 -19.00 -5.19 4.04
N GLY A 143 -18.89 -6.35 4.69
CA GLY A 143 -20.05 -7.16 5.10
C GLY A 143 -20.60 -6.74 6.46
N GLY A 144 -21.85 -7.07 6.74
CA GLY A 144 -22.51 -6.73 8.01
C GLY A 144 -23.01 -5.29 8.01
N HIS A 145 -23.12 -4.66 9.18
CA HIS A 145 -23.61 -3.28 9.30
C HIS A 145 -22.67 -2.28 8.64
N VAL A 146 -23.21 -1.47 7.72
CA VAL A 146 -22.45 -0.52 6.89
C VAL A 146 -23.19 0.82 6.88
N ILE A 147 -22.63 1.79 7.60
CA ILE A 147 -23.21 3.14 7.72
C ILE A 147 -22.83 4.05 6.54
N GLY A 148 -21.64 3.85 5.97
CA GLY A 148 -21.11 4.66 4.88
C GLY A 148 -21.45 4.12 3.49
N ASN A 149 -21.42 4.99 2.48
CA ASN A 149 -21.68 4.65 1.09
C ASN A 149 -20.45 4.87 0.16
N VAL A 150 -19.30 5.22 0.73
CA VAL A 150 -18.06 5.50 -0.01
C VAL A 150 -17.23 4.23 -0.13
N SER A 151 -16.62 4.01 -1.29
CA SER A 151 -15.71 2.88 -1.51
C SER A 151 -14.45 2.98 -0.65
N VAL A 152 -13.90 1.84 -0.24
CA VAL A 152 -12.67 1.81 0.58
C VAL A 152 -11.50 2.53 -0.11
N ILE A 153 -11.40 2.42 -1.44
CA ILE A 153 -10.31 3.03 -2.23
C ILE A 153 -10.39 4.56 -2.27
N ALA A 154 -11.59 5.14 -2.20
CA ALA A 154 -11.78 6.60 -2.15
C ALA A 154 -11.74 7.14 -0.71
N LEU A 155 -12.26 6.37 0.24
CA LEU A 155 -12.39 6.79 1.63
C LEU A 155 -11.04 6.84 2.37
N VAL A 156 -10.23 5.79 2.25
CA VAL A 156 -8.97 5.65 2.99
C VAL A 156 -8.00 6.81 2.78
N PRO A 157 -7.59 7.18 1.54
CA PRO A 157 -6.59 8.23 1.35
C PRO A 157 -7.09 9.59 1.86
N ARG A 158 -8.39 9.89 1.71
CA ARG A 158 -9.00 11.11 2.24
C ARG A 158 -8.91 11.22 3.77
N ILE A 159 -9.11 10.11 4.48
CA ILE A 159 -8.97 10.08 5.94
C ILE A 159 -7.49 10.13 6.35
N VAL A 160 -6.59 9.48 5.60
CA VAL A 160 -5.14 9.58 5.84
C VAL A 160 -4.66 11.03 5.72
N ASP A 161 -5.05 11.74 4.65
CA ASP A 161 -4.70 13.15 4.44
C ASP A 161 -5.24 14.04 5.56
N LEU A 162 -6.47 13.79 6.01
CA LEU A 162 -7.11 14.52 7.11
C LEU A 162 -6.37 14.31 8.44
N VAL A 163 -5.94 13.08 8.73
CA VAL A 163 -5.16 12.74 9.93
C VAL A 163 -3.81 13.46 9.92
N GLY A 164 -3.12 13.50 8.77
CA GLY A 164 -1.83 14.14 8.61
C GLY A 164 -0.77 13.57 9.55
N ASN A 165 -0.02 14.45 10.25
CA ASN A 165 1.07 14.04 11.15
C ASN A 165 0.61 13.69 12.58
N ARG A 166 -0.70 13.60 12.83
CA ARG A 166 -1.23 13.24 14.15
C ARG A 166 -0.91 11.78 14.46
N ASN A 167 -0.76 11.46 15.74
CA ASN A 167 -0.53 10.09 16.20
C ASN A 167 -1.83 9.26 16.21
N ILE A 168 -2.51 9.18 15.07
CA ILE A 168 -3.74 8.40 14.87
C ILE A 168 -3.49 7.44 13.71
N SER A 169 -3.72 6.15 13.92
CA SER A 169 -3.55 5.15 12.85
C SER A 169 -4.81 5.01 12.01
N VAL A 170 -4.69 4.96 10.68
CA VAL A 170 -5.80 4.63 9.79
C VAL A 170 -5.69 3.18 9.35
N ILE A 171 -6.76 2.40 9.51
CA ILE A 171 -6.86 1.00 9.11
C ILE A 171 -8.00 0.89 8.09
N ALA A 172 -7.76 0.21 6.97
CA ALA A 172 -8.77 0.03 5.93
C ALA A 172 -9.68 -1.19 6.22
N ALA A 173 -10.98 -1.06 6.01
CA ALA A 173 -11.93 -2.17 6.10
C ALA A 173 -12.88 -2.17 4.91
N GLY A 174 -13.18 -3.36 4.38
CA GLY A 174 -14.04 -3.53 3.20
C GLY A 174 -13.31 -4.21 2.04
N SER A 175 -13.90 -5.28 1.51
CA SER A 175 -13.39 -6.11 0.39
C SER A 175 -11.96 -6.65 0.44
N ILE A 176 -11.22 -6.46 1.52
CA ILE A 176 -9.87 -7.01 1.69
C ILE A 176 -9.97 -8.45 2.19
N ALA A 177 -9.52 -9.39 1.36
CA ALA A 177 -9.57 -10.83 1.66
C ALA A 177 -8.29 -11.60 1.26
N ASP A 178 -7.29 -10.92 0.70
CA ASP A 178 -6.01 -11.50 0.33
C ASP A 178 -4.84 -10.48 0.42
N PRO A 179 -3.58 -10.89 0.16
CA PRO A 179 -2.42 -9.99 0.26
C PRO A 179 -2.43 -8.81 -0.72
N ARG A 180 -3.14 -8.91 -1.85
CA ARG A 180 -3.21 -7.81 -2.84
C ARG A 180 -4.01 -6.65 -2.28
N GLY A 181 -5.16 -6.95 -1.65
CA GLY A 181 -5.97 -5.97 -0.95
C GLY A 181 -5.20 -5.31 0.20
N PHE A 182 -4.37 -6.07 0.90
CA PHE A 182 -3.50 -5.53 1.96
C PHE A 182 -2.47 -4.53 1.40
N VAL A 183 -1.73 -4.90 0.36
CA VAL A 183 -0.76 -3.98 -0.28
C VAL A 183 -1.45 -2.75 -0.86
N ALA A 184 -2.65 -2.90 -1.44
CA ALA A 184 -3.42 -1.76 -1.92
C ALA A 184 -3.78 -0.80 -0.78
N ALA A 185 -4.23 -1.31 0.37
CA ALA A 185 -4.52 -0.48 1.55
C ALA A 185 -3.27 0.26 2.06
N LEU A 186 -2.11 -0.41 2.10
CA LEU A 186 -0.84 0.23 2.46
C LEU A 186 -0.47 1.34 1.47
N ALA A 187 -0.67 1.11 0.17
CA ALA A 187 -0.43 2.11 -0.87
C ALA A 187 -1.34 3.34 -0.76
N LEU A 188 -2.55 3.17 -0.21
CA LEU A 188 -3.47 4.28 0.12
C LEU A 188 -3.10 5.03 1.41
N GLY A 189 -2.03 4.62 2.10
CA GLY A 189 -1.53 5.25 3.32
C GLY A 189 -2.05 4.65 4.63
N ALA A 190 -2.91 3.62 4.57
CA ALA A 190 -3.31 2.90 5.78
C ALA A 190 -2.12 2.18 6.43
N LYS A 191 -2.21 1.94 7.74
CA LYS A 191 -1.21 1.19 8.52
C LYS A 191 -1.56 -0.29 8.68
N GLY A 192 -2.71 -0.70 8.16
CA GLY A 192 -3.20 -2.06 8.29
C GLY A 192 -4.59 -2.23 7.69
N VAL A 193 -5.15 -3.41 7.87
CA VAL A 193 -6.48 -3.80 7.40
C VAL A 193 -7.29 -4.46 8.50
N CYS A 194 -8.61 -4.23 8.50
CA CYS A 194 -9.57 -4.89 9.37
C CYS A 194 -10.51 -5.75 8.52
N MET A 195 -10.54 -7.06 8.82
CA MET A 195 -11.21 -8.05 7.98
C MET A 195 -12.32 -8.77 8.75
N GLY A 196 -13.47 -8.91 8.10
CA GLY A 196 -14.60 -9.71 8.57
C GLY A 196 -14.72 -11.02 7.79
N THR A 197 -15.31 -10.96 6.59
CA THR A 197 -15.66 -12.12 5.74
C THR A 197 -14.53 -13.16 5.60
N ARG A 198 -13.28 -12.72 5.38
CA ARG A 198 -12.12 -13.63 5.28
C ARG A 198 -11.87 -14.43 6.57
N PHE A 199 -12.12 -13.84 7.73
CA PHE A 199 -11.97 -14.52 9.03
C PHE A 199 -13.19 -15.33 9.47
N ILE A 200 -14.38 -15.10 8.88
CA ILE A 200 -15.53 -16.01 9.07
C ILE A 200 -15.17 -17.40 8.54
N ALA A 201 -14.57 -17.47 7.34
CA ALA A 201 -14.08 -18.70 6.72
C ALA A 201 -12.76 -19.20 7.36
N THR A 202 -12.78 -19.40 8.68
CA THR A 202 -11.67 -19.99 9.45
C THR A 202 -12.12 -21.15 10.33
N LYS A 203 -11.16 -21.98 10.74
CA LYS A 203 -11.41 -23.11 11.65
C LYS A 203 -11.86 -22.63 13.04
N GLU A 204 -11.28 -21.52 13.50
CA GLU A 204 -11.46 -21.00 14.86
C GLU A 204 -12.71 -20.13 15.02
N SER A 205 -13.24 -19.60 13.92
CA SER A 205 -14.51 -18.86 13.92
C SER A 205 -15.65 -19.71 14.48
N TYR A 206 -16.50 -19.09 15.30
CA TYR A 206 -17.67 -19.75 15.87
C TYR A 206 -18.90 -19.75 14.94
N ALA A 207 -18.74 -19.27 13.70
CA ALA A 207 -19.77 -19.40 12.67
C ALA A 207 -20.13 -20.87 12.42
N ASN A 208 -21.39 -21.13 12.08
CA ASN A 208 -21.83 -22.45 11.66
C ASN A 208 -21.04 -22.92 10.41
N ASP A 209 -20.75 -24.22 10.32
CA ASP A 209 -19.99 -24.76 9.19
C ASP A 209 -20.71 -24.54 7.86
N TYR A 210 -22.04 -24.60 7.83
CA TYR A 210 -22.82 -24.27 6.64
C TYR A 210 -22.52 -22.84 6.16
N TYR A 211 -22.56 -21.86 7.06
CA TYR A 211 -22.26 -20.47 6.74
C TYR A 211 -20.84 -20.29 6.21
N LYS A 212 -19.84 -20.94 6.84
CA LYS A 212 -18.45 -20.91 6.35
C LYS A 212 -18.30 -21.49 4.95
N GLN A 213 -18.98 -22.60 4.66
CA GLN A 213 -18.94 -23.25 3.35
C GLN A 213 -19.64 -22.40 2.28
N GLN A 214 -20.77 -21.77 2.63
CA GLN A 214 -21.48 -20.89 1.70
C GLN A 214 -20.59 -19.77 1.17
N LEU A 215 -19.73 -19.17 2.00
CA LEU A 215 -18.81 -18.12 1.56
C LEU A 215 -17.86 -18.54 0.43
N LEU A 216 -17.66 -19.84 0.19
CA LEU A 216 -16.81 -20.34 -0.90
C LEU A 216 -17.50 -20.39 -2.27
N HIS A 217 -18.82 -20.17 -2.29
CA HIS A 217 -19.66 -20.36 -3.48
C HIS A 217 -20.18 -19.05 -4.09
N TYR A 218 -19.90 -17.91 -3.46
CA TYR A 218 -20.40 -16.60 -3.87
C TYR A 218 -19.27 -15.69 -4.34
N THR A 219 -19.61 -14.77 -5.23
CA THR A 219 -18.70 -13.76 -5.79
C THR A 219 -19.06 -12.36 -5.31
N GLU A 220 -18.26 -11.36 -5.70
CA GLU A 220 -18.55 -9.94 -5.45
C GLU A 220 -19.92 -9.49 -5.98
N ALA A 221 -20.39 -10.12 -7.07
CA ALA A 221 -21.69 -9.85 -7.68
C ALA A 221 -22.86 -10.39 -6.86
N ASP A 222 -22.61 -11.34 -5.97
CA ASP A 222 -23.63 -12.02 -5.17
C ASP A 222 -23.74 -11.44 -3.76
N THR A 223 -23.55 -10.13 -3.63
CA THR A 223 -23.79 -9.41 -2.37
C THR A 223 -24.78 -8.29 -2.58
N ASP A 224 -25.49 -7.93 -1.52
CA ASP A 224 -26.47 -6.87 -1.58
C ASP A 224 -26.41 -5.95 -0.37
N TYR A 225 -26.67 -4.66 -0.58
CA TYR A 225 -26.82 -3.67 0.48
C TYR A 225 -28.30 -3.44 0.75
N THR A 226 -28.75 -3.74 1.97
CA THR A 226 -30.17 -3.89 2.31
C THR A 226 -30.47 -3.48 3.75
N ASP A 227 -31.69 -3.05 3.98
CA ASP A 227 -32.29 -2.82 5.30
C ASP A 227 -33.24 -3.94 5.73
N LEU A 228 -33.40 -5.03 4.96
CA LEU A 228 -34.34 -6.13 5.23
C LEU A 228 -34.21 -6.75 6.62
N TYR A 229 -32.98 -6.80 7.16
CA TYR A 229 -32.69 -7.40 8.46
C TYR A 229 -32.70 -6.38 9.61
N SER A 230 -32.99 -5.11 9.32
CA SER A 230 -33.15 -4.06 10.32
C SER A 230 -34.37 -4.29 11.20
N ARG A 231 -34.35 -3.78 12.42
CA ARG A 231 -35.51 -3.80 13.33
C ARG A 231 -36.25 -2.47 13.24
N ALA A 232 -37.54 -2.45 13.58
CA ALA A 232 -38.30 -1.21 13.66
C ALA A 232 -37.67 -0.19 14.64
N SER A 233 -37.07 -0.68 15.73
CA SER A 233 -36.38 0.12 16.73
C SER A 233 -34.91 0.45 16.39
N TRP A 234 -34.37 -0.14 15.33
CA TRP A 234 -32.97 0.04 14.92
C TRP A 234 -32.82 -0.21 13.42
N VAL A 235 -32.88 0.89 12.66
CA VAL A 235 -32.68 0.88 11.21
C VAL A 235 -31.18 0.87 10.94
N ALA A 236 -30.66 -0.31 10.59
CA ALA A 236 -29.23 -0.52 10.45
C ALA A 236 -28.92 -1.26 9.15
N PRO A 237 -28.72 -0.53 8.04
CA PRO A 237 -28.37 -1.13 6.76
C PRO A 237 -27.17 -2.07 6.85
N THR A 238 -27.27 -3.18 6.13
CA THR A 238 -26.29 -4.25 6.12
C THR A 238 -25.91 -4.63 4.70
N ARG A 239 -24.69 -5.15 4.53
CA ARG A 239 -24.32 -5.93 3.36
C ARG A 239 -24.34 -7.42 3.65
N VAL A 240 -25.08 -8.15 2.84
CA VAL A 240 -25.32 -9.59 2.96
C VAL A 240 -24.93 -10.33 1.70
N ILE A 241 -24.74 -11.64 1.82
CA ILE A 241 -24.74 -12.57 0.69
C ILE A 241 -26.16 -12.65 0.12
N ASN A 242 -26.26 -12.56 -1.21
CA ASN A 242 -27.52 -12.59 -1.93
C ASN A 242 -28.01 -14.04 -2.14
N THR A 243 -28.32 -14.72 -1.04
CA THR A 243 -28.82 -16.10 -1.03
C THR A 243 -30.19 -16.21 -1.72
N PRO A 244 -30.64 -17.43 -2.12
CA PRO A 244 -31.99 -17.62 -2.66
C PRO A 244 -33.10 -17.11 -1.74
N PHE A 245 -32.90 -17.24 -0.42
CA PHE A 245 -33.81 -16.65 0.57
C PHE A 245 -33.82 -15.12 0.45
N HIS A 246 -32.66 -14.47 0.43
CA HIS A 246 -32.60 -13.01 0.33
C HIS A 246 -33.23 -12.48 -0.97
N GLN A 247 -32.93 -13.12 -2.11
CA GLN A 247 -33.50 -12.77 -3.41
C GLN A 247 -35.03 -12.85 -3.43
N LYS A 248 -35.59 -13.86 -2.77
CA LYS A 248 -37.03 -14.05 -2.65
C LYS A 248 -37.71 -12.94 -1.85
N TRP A 249 -37.07 -12.47 -0.78
CA TRP A 249 -37.70 -11.56 0.18
C TRP A 249 -37.38 -10.08 -0.02
N LYS A 250 -36.24 -9.74 -0.62
CA LYS A 250 -35.86 -8.33 -0.86
C LYS A 250 -36.94 -7.52 -1.61
N PRO A 251 -37.65 -8.05 -2.62
CA PRO A 251 -38.67 -7.28 -3.34
C PRO A 251 -40.01 -7.13 -2.58
N VAL A 252 -40.19 -7.83 -1.45
CA VAL A 252 -41.46 -7.86 -0.73
C VAL A 252 -41.68 -6.51 0.01
N PRO A 253 -42.88 -5.90 -0.07
CA PRO A 253 -43.15 -4.58 0.51
C PRO A 253 -42.88 -4.46 2.03
N GLN A 254 -42.64 -3.21 2.46
CA GLN A 254 -42.21 -2.76 3.80
C GLN A 254 -43.17 -3.07 4.97
N ASP A 255 -44.33 -3.69 4.75
CA ASP A 255 -45.24 -4.10 5.82
C ASP A 255 -44.76 -5.38 6.54
N VAL A 256 -43.85 -6.15 5.92
CA VAL A 256 -43.18 -7.29 6.54
C VAL A 256 -41.93 -6.82 7.28
N SER A 257 -42.05 -6.58 8.59
CA SER A 257 -40.95 -6.12 9.45
C SER A 257 -40.30 -7.25 10.25
N ASN A 258 -39.00 -7.09 10.56
CA ASN A 258 -38.28 -7.92 11.52
C ASN A 258 -38.86 -7.71 12.93
N ASN A 259 -39.82 -8.55 13.31
CA ASN A 259 -40.59 -8.45 14.55
C ASN A 259 -40.91 -9.85 15.13
N GLU A 260 -41.57 -9.88 16.28
CA GLU A 260 -41.92 -11.14 16.98
C GLU A 260 -42.99 -11.98 16.28
N GLU A 261 -43.71 -11.44 15.29
CA GLU A 261 -44.72 -12.15 14.51
C GLU A 261 -44.10 -12.98 13.38
N GLN A 262 -42.82 -12.74 13.05
CA GLN A 262 -42.11 -13.53 12.07
C GLN A 262 -41.99 -15.00 12.53
N PRO A 263 -42.11 -15.96 11.59
CA PRO A 263 -42.02 -17.38 11.93
C PRO A 263 -40.65 -17.69 12.52
N VAL A 264 -40.63 -18.59 13.49
CA VAL A 264 -39.40 -19.16 14.04
C VAL A 264 -38.77 -20.05 12.98
N ILE A 265 -37.52 -19.79 12.66
CA ILE A 265 -36.73 -20.54 11.67
C ILE A 265 -35.59 -21.32 12.33
N GLY A 266 -35.32 -21.08 13.62
CA GLY A 266 -34.29 -21.83 14.34
C GLY A 266 -34.10 -21.39 15.79
N TYR A 267 -33.11 -22.01 16.42
CA TYR A 267 -32.68 -21.75 17.80
C TYR A 267 -31.16 -21.76 17.85
N SER A 268 -30.59 -20.96 18.75
CA SER A 268 -29.15 -20.91 18.97
C SER A 268 -28.84 -20.60 20.42
N ILE A 269 -27.66 -20.98 20.89
CA ILE A 269 -27.09 -20.49 22.13
C ILE A 269 -26.16 -19.34 21.76
N ILE A 270 -26.48 -18.13 22.21
CA ILE A 270 -25.68 -16.93 21.99
C ILE A 270 -25.29 -16.39 23.35
N HIS A 271 -23.99 -16.20 23.59
CA HIS A 271 -23.49 -15.67 24.86
C HIS A 271 -23.99 -16.44 26.10
N GLY A 272 -24.20 -17.75 25.94
CA GLY A 272 -24.67 -18.65 27.00
C GLY A 272 -26.18 -18.69 27.23
N GLY A 273 -26.96 -17.87 26.52
CA GLY A 273 -28.42 -17.86 26.58
C GLY A 273 -29.06 -18.48 25.35
N GLU A 274 -30.18 -19.18 25.53
CA GLU A 274 -31.02 -19.64 24.42
C GLU A 274 -31.65 -18.44 23.69
N THR A 275 -31.55 -18.45 22.37
CA THR A 275 -32.06 -17.40 21.48
C THR A 275 -32.94 -18.03 20.41
N ILE A 276 -34.18 -17.55 20.32
CA ILE A 276 -35.10 -17.87 19.24
C ILE A 276 -34.71 -17.06 18.01
N LEU A 277 -34.56 -17.73 16.87
CA LEU A 277 -34.24 -17.12 15.60
C LEU A 277 -35.49 -17.07 14.74
N ARG A 278 -35.92 -15.86 14.41
CA ARG A 278 -37.07 -15.62 13.53
C ARG A 278 -36.61 -15.21 12.15
N ARG A 279 -37.49 -15.35 11.17
CA ARG A 279 -37.25 -14.82 9.82
C ARG A 279 -36.91 -13.33 9.89
N PHE A 280 -35.87 -12.92 9.16
CA PHE A 280 -35.25 -11.58 9.18
C PHE A 280 -34.46 -11.21 10.44
N ALA A 281 -34.29 -12.13 11.40
CA ALA A 281 -33.37 -11.92 12.50
C ALA A 281 -31.96 -11.59 11.98
N GLY A 282 -31.33 -10.58 12.57
CA GLY A 282 -29.98 -10.14 12.23
C GLY A 282 -28.87 -11.02 12.81
N GLN A 283 -29.24 -12.04 13.59
CA GLN A 283 -28.33 -13.02 14.17
C GLN A 283 -27.93 -14.06 13.10
N VAL A 284 -26.63 -14.14 12.81
CA VAL A 284 -26.06 -15.17 11.93
C VAL A 284 -25.95 -16.51 12.66
N ALA A 285 -25.90 -17.60 11.88
CA ALA A 285 -25.75 -18.94 12.42
C ALA A 285 -24.36 -19.16 13.04
N ASN A 286 -24.34 -19.63 14.29
CA ASN A 286 -23.16 -20.09 15.00
C ASN A 286 -23.13 -21.63 15.12
N GLN A 287 -22.11 -22.19 15.77
CA GLN A 287 -21.92 -23.63 15.92
C GLN A 287 -23.06 -24.36 16.65
N THR A 288 -23.87 -23.67 17.45
CA THR A 288 -25.00 -24.26 18.18
C THR A 288 -26.34 -24.09 17.47
N THR A 289 -26.34 -23.34 16.37
CA THR A 289 -27.58 -23.02 15.65
C THR A 289 -28.16 -24.27 15.00
N ALA A 290 -29.45 -24.50 15.24
CA ALA A 290 -30.25 -25.55 14.61
C ALA A 290 -31.52 -24.95 14.01
N GLY A 291 -31.97 -25.48 12.86
CA GLY A 291 -33.13 -25.00 12.12
C GLY A 291 -32.83 -24.82 10.63
N GLU A 292 -33.53 -23.87 10.01
CA GLU A 292 -33.47 -23.53 8.59
C GLU A 292 -32.31 -22.55 8.31
N LEU A 293 -31.08 -23.06 8.30
CA LEU A 293 -29.86 -22.26 8.15
C LEU A 293 -29.83 -21.46 6.85
N GLU A 294 -30.40 -21.99 5.78
CA GLU A 294 -30.54 -21.36 4.46
C GLU A 294 -31.49 -20.15 4.46
N ASN A 295 -32.35 -20.03 5.47
CA ASN A 295 -33.31 -18.94 5.65
C ASN A 295 -32.82 -17.86 6.63
N MET A 296 -31.59 -18.00 7.13
CA MET A 296 -30.95 -17.02 8.01
C MET A 296 -30.15 -15.97 7.22
N VAL A 297 -29.90 -14.83 7.85
CA VAL A 297 -29.00 -13.80 7.31
C VAL A 297 -27.57 -14.34 7.20
N MET A 298 -26.88 -13.98 6.12
CA MET A 298 -25.46 -14.27 5.91
C MET A 298 -24.75 -12.96 5.58
N TYR A 299 -23.92 -12.46 6.49
CA TYR A 299 -23.16 -11.23 6.26
C TYR A 299 -21.91 -11.50 5.42
N GLY A 300 -21.71 -10.72 4.36
CA GLY A 300 -20.57 -10.91 3.48
C GLY A 300 -20.26 -9.65 2.70
N GLY A 301 -18.99 -9.26 2.69
CA GLY A 301 -18.51 -8.17 1.86
C GLY A 301 -18.28 -8.62 0.43
N GLN A 302 -18.13 -7.67 -0.49
CA GLN A 302 -17.87 -7.98 -1.91
C GLN A 302 -16.55 -8.74 -2.11
N GLY A 303 -15.60 -8.65 -1.18
CA GLY A 303 -14.40 -9.48 -1.17
C GLY A 303 -14.64 -11.00 -1.01
N VAL A 304 -15.88 -11.45 -0.84
CA VAL A 304 -16.24 -12.88 -0.74
C VAL A 304 -15.74 -13.71 -1.93
N GLY A 305 -15.72 -13.15 -3.15
CA GLY A 305 -15.19 -13.86 -4.34
C GLY A 305 -13.71 -14.24 -4.26
N LEU A 306 -12.97 -13.67 -3.30
CA LEU A 306 -11.57 -14.01 -3.03
C LEU A 306 -11.42 -15.07 -1.92
N VAL A 307 -12.53 -15.52 -1.32
CA VAL A 307 -12.57 -16.50 -0.24
C VAL A 307 -12.79 -17.89 -0.81
N THR A 308 -11.71 -18.61 -1.12
CA THR A 308 -11.78 -19.90 -1.84
C THR A 308 -11.57 -21.15 -0.98
N GLN A 309 -11.23 -20.98 0.30
CA GLN A 309 -10.90 -22.08 1.21
C GLN A 309 -11.10 -21.67 2.66
N ILE A 310 -11.35 -22.63 3.55
CA ILE A 310 -11.39 -22.43 5.01
C ILE A 310 -10.00 -22.75 5.58
N LEU A 311 -9.38 -21.77 6.25
CA LEU A 311 -8.01 -21.88 6.77
C LEU A 311 -7.95 -21.65 8.28
N PRO A 312 -6.90 -22.12 8.97
CA PRO A 312 -6.55 -21.58 10.29
C PRO A 312 -6.35 -20.06 10.21
N ALA A 313 -6.84 -19.33 11.21
CA ALA A 313 -6.75 -17.87 11.23
C ALA A 313 -5.29 -17.37 11.24
N GLY A 314 -4.39 -18.10 11.90
CA GLY A 314 -2.96 -17.79 11.89
C GLY A 314 -2.31 -17.92 10.51
N ASP A 315 -2.75 -18.89 9.71
CA ASP A 315 -2.24 -19.08 8.34
C ASP A 315 -2.69 -17.93 7.43
N ILE A 316 -3.89 -17.38 7.64
CA ILE A 316 -4.34 -16.18 6.94
C ILE A 316 -3.41 -15.01 7.25
N VAL A 317 -3.16 -14.72 8.54
CA VAL A 317 -2.26 -13.62 8.95
C VAL A 317 -0.88 -13.80 8.32
N LYS A 318 -0.30 -15.00 8.40
CA LYS A 318 1.01 -15.30 7.81
C LYS A 318 1.02 -15.11 6.28
N SER A 319 0.01 -15.64 5.59
CA SER A 319 -0.08 -15.53 4.12
C SER A 319 -0.20 -14.09 3.63
N PHE A 320 -0.85 -13.22 4.42
CA PHE A 320 -0.94 -11.79 4.13
C PHE A 320 0.43 -11.11 4.17
N ILE A 321 1.23 -11.42 5.18
CA ILE A 321 2.57 -10.82 5.33
C ILE A 321 3.51 -11.33 4.23
N GLU A 322 3.61 -12.64 4.05
CA GLU A 322 4.47 -13.24 3.03
C GLU A 322 4.06 -12.80 1.61
N GLY A 323 2.75 -12.75 1.35
CA GLY A 323 2.21 -12.29 0.09
C GLY A 323 2.48 -10.80 -0.15
N ALA A 324 2.34 -9.95 0.88
CA ALA A 324 2.61 -8.53 0.78
C ALA A 324 4.10 -8.24 0.49
N GLU A 325 5.01 -8.92 1.20
CA GLU A 325 6.45 -8.83 0.94
C GLU A 325 6.80 -9.17 -0.51
N LYS A 326 6.22 -10.26 -1.03
CA LYS A 326 6.42 -10.69 -2.41
C LYS A 326 5.89 -9.64 -3.40
N ILE A 327 4.66 -9.18 -3.22
CA ILE A 327 4.03 -8.19 -4.11
C ILE A 327 4.81 -6.88 -4.10
N ILE A 328 5.19 -6.37 -2.92
CA ILE A 328 5.96 -5.12 -2.81
C ILE A 328 7.33 -5.28 -3.46
N LYS A 329 8.01 -6.41 -3.29
CA LYS A 329 9.27 -6.69 -3.98
C LYS A 329 9.10 -6.73 -5.49
N GLU A 330 8.04 -7.33 -6.00
CA GLU A 330 7.74 -7.37 -7.44
C GLU A 330 7.41 -5.98 -7.99
N LEU A 331 6.63 -5.17 -7.26
CA LEU A 331 6.33 -3.78 -7.62
C LEU A 331 7.58 -2.90 -7.61
N GLY A 332 8.44 -3.03 -6.58
CA GLY A 332 9.72 -2.33 -6.51
C GLY A 332 10.74 -2.82 -7.53
N GLY A 333 10.71 -4.10 -7.88
CA GLY A 333 11.57 -4.69 -8.92
C GLY A 333 11.24 -4.23 -10.34
N ARG A 334 9.98 -3.82 -10.60
CA ARG A 334 9.61 -3.13 -11.84
C ARG A 334 10.27 -1.75 -12.00
N SER A 335 10.79 -1.17 -10.92
CA SER A 335 11.55 0.09 -10.94
C SER A 335 13.04 -0.08 -11.19
N GLN A 336 13.56 -1.32 -11.35
CA GLN A 336 14.91 -1.48 -11.90
C GLN A 336 14.86 -1.19 -13.41
N VAL A 337 14.93 0.11 -13.73
CA VAL A 337 15.14 0.59 -15.09
C VAL A 337 16.39 -0.08 -15.62
N LYS A 338 16.25 -0.93 -16.64
CA LYS A 338 17.42 -1.51 -17.30
C LYS A 338 18.36 -0.35 -17.70
N PRO A 339 19.66 -0.43 -17.38
CA PRO A 339 20.60 0.62 -17.75
C PRO A 339 20.53 0.85 -19.24
N ILE A 340 20.40 2.12 -19.64
CA ILE A 340 20.47 2.49 -21.05
C ILE A 340 21.94 2.51 -21.41
N LYS A 341 22.26 1.79 -22.49
CA LYS A 341 23.60 1.67 -23.01
C LYS A 341 23.68 2.36 -24.35
N ALA A 342 24.70 3.18 -24.54
CA ALA A 342 25.02 3.82 -25.80
C ALA A 342 26.48 3.57 -26.17
N VAL A 343 26.79 3.70 -27.44
CA VAL A 343 28.12 3.49 -27.97
C VAL A 343 28.41 4.50 -29.06
N VAL A 344 29.67 4.92 -29.13
CA VAL A 344 30.22 5.68 -30.26
C VAL A 344 31.45 4.99 -30.79
N LEU A 345 31.53 4.91 -32.12
CA LEU A 345 32.72 4.50 -32.84
C LEU A 345 33.41 5.76 -33.36
N LEU A 346 34.56 6.10 -32.76
CA LEU A 346 35.38 7.22 -33.17
C LEU A 346 36.19 6.82 -34.40
N LYS A 347 36.16 7.66 -35.44
CA LYS A 347 36.97 7.50 -36.64
C LYS A 347 37.53 8.84 -37.09
N SER A 348 38.71 8.81 -37.69
CA SER A 348 39.28 9.92 -38.43
C SER A 348 39.96 9.48 -39.72
N THR A 349 40.20 10.44 -40.62
CA THR A 349 40.99 10.26 -41.83
C THR A 349 42.50 10.13 -41.56
N GLU A 350 42.93 10.42 -40.33
CA GLU A 350 44.33 10.43 -39.89
C GLU A 350 44.70 9.21 -39.03
N GLY A 351 43.83 8.19 -38.97
CA GLY A 351 44.11 6.92 -38.29
C GLY A 351 43.76 6.87 -36.79
N VAL A 352 43.13 7.92 -36.25
CA VAL A 352 42.58 7.89 -34.89
C VAL A 352 41.32 7.04 -34.87
N THR A 353 41.27 6.04 -34.00
CA THR A 353 40.11 5.14 -33.84
C THR A 353 39.84 4.85 -32.38
N GLY A 354 38.59 4.58 -32.04
CA GLY A 354 38.22 4.26 -30.66
C GLY A 354 36.78 3.82 -30.52
N THR A 355 36.47 3.18 -29.40
CA THR A 355 35.10 2.85 -29.01
C THR A 355 34.85 3.36 -27.60
N ILE A 356 33.83 4.19 -27.44
CA ILE A 356 33.39 4.70 -26.13
C ILE A 356 31.97 4.23 -25.88
N TYR A 357 31.72 3.75 -24.66
CA TYR A 357 30.45 3.27 -24.15
C TYR A 357 29.93 4.24 -23.10
N PHE A 358 28.62 4.43 -23.11
CA PHE A 358 27.88 5.22 -22.13
C PHE A 358 26.89 4.31 -21.44
N THR A 359 26.82 4.36 -20.11
CA THR A 359 25.82 3.62 -19.33
C THR A 359 25.14 4.56 -18.35
N GLN A 360 23.81 4.53 -18.29
CA GLN A 360 23.03 5.31 -17.33
C GLN A 360 21.93 4.45 -16.69
N GLU A 361 21.87 4.42 -15.36
CA GLU A 361 20.79 3.80 -14.59
C GLU A 361 19.76 4.87 -14.19
N GLY A 362 18.51 4.73 -14.66
CA GLY A 362 17.45 5.68 -14.36
C GLY A 362 17.80 7.12 -14.76
N ASP A 363 17.72 8.03 -13.79
CA ASP A 363 18.10 9.45 -13.88
C ASP A 363 19.48 9.75 -13.26
N GLY A 364 20.26 8.71 -12.96
CA GLY A 364 21.60 8.80 -12.38
C GLY A 364 22.65 9.41 -13.32
N PRO A 365 23.91 9.55 -12.85
CA PRO A 365 25.02 9.98 -13.69
C PRO A 365 25.26 8.99 -14.84
N THR A 366 25.91 9.48 -15.90
CA THR A 366 26.32 8.65 -17.03
C THR A 366 27.78 8.26 -16.87
N ASP A 367 28.03 6.95 -16.85
CA ASP A 367 29.37 6.37 -16.90
C ASP A 367 29.87 6.33 -18.35
N VAL A 368 31.03 6.91 -18.61
CA VAL A 368 31.69 6.95 -19.92
C VAL A 368 32.97 6.12 -19.85
N THR A 369 33.05 5.06 -20.64
CA THR A 369 34.19 4.12 -20.62
C THR A 369 34.62 3.75 -22.01
N GLY A 370 35.90 3.43 -22.23
CA GLY A 370 36.33 2.91 -23.53
C GLY A 370 37.78 3.15 -23.83
N THR A 371 38.17 2.96 -25.08
CA THR A 371 39.56 3.12 -25.52
C THR A 371 39.66 3.89 -26.83
N ILE A 372 40.72 4.69 -26.94
CA ILE A 372 41.07 5.44 -28.15
C ILE A 372 42.54 5.17 -28.46
N SER A 373 42.88 5.06 -29.74
CA SER A 373 44.21 4.76 -30.26
C SER A 373 44.55 5.63 -31.47
N GLY A 374 45.84 5.84 -31.71
CA GLY A 374 46.35 6.63 -32.84
C GLY A 374 46.51 8.12 -32.53
N LEU A 375 46.43 8.51 -31.26
CA LEU A 375 46.62 9.90 -30.82
C LEU A 375 48.11 10.21 -30.62
N LYS A 376 48.47 11.50 -30.72
CA LYS A 376 49.82 11.95 -30.34
C LYS A 376 49.96 11.90 -28.80
N PRO A 377 51.16 11.68 -28.26
CA PRO A 377 51.36 11.77 -26.81
C PRO A 377 51.08 13.19 -26.32
N GLY A 378 50.32 13.34 -25.23
CA GLY A 378 49.94 14.64 -24.69
C GLY A 378 48.50 14.72 -24.21
N LEU A 379 48.02 15.96 -24.04
CA LEU A 379 46.63 16.26 -23.69
C LEU A 379 45.83 16.57 -24.94
N HIS A 380 44.60 16.06 -24.99
CA HIS A 380 43.65 16.28 -26.08
C HIS A 380 42.28 16.63 -25.52
N GLY A 381 41.70 17.76 -25.95
CA GLY A 381 40.33 18.14 -25.58
C GLY A 381 39.31 17.08 -26.00
N PHE A 382 38.33 16.80 -25.15
CA PHE A 382 37.34 15.75 -25.33
C PHE A 382 35.95 16.26 -25.00
N HIS A 383 35.10 16.34 -26.04
CA HIS A 383 33.83 17.03 -25.92
C HIS A 383 32.69 16.25 -26.57
N ILE A 384 31.48 16.47 -26.06
CA ILE A 384 30.24 16.15 -26.78
C ILE A 384 29.76 17.40 -27.48
N HIS A 385 29.58 17.30 -28.79
CA HIS A 385 29.12 18.38 -29.65
C HIS A 385 27.61 18.31 -29.88
N ALA A 386 27.01 19.46 -30.21
CA ALA A 386 25.56 19.59 -30.28
C ALA A 386 24.92 18.74 -31.39
N LEU A 387 25.62 18.47 -32.49
CA LEU A 387 25.07 17.77 -33.65
C LEU A 387 25.81 16.44 -33.90
N GLY A 388 25.06 15.40 -34.24
CA GLY A 388 25.60 14.15 -34.79
C GLY A 388 25.88 14.19 -36.29
N ASP A 389 26.04 15.37 -36.88
CA ASP A 389 26.32 15.50 -38.31
C ASP A 389 27.83 15.33 -38.58
N THR A 390 28.18 14.28 -39.31
CA THR A 390 29.55 13.96 -39.73
C THR A 390 29.74 14.01 -41.26
N THR A 391 28.80 14.64 -41.99
CA THR A 391 28.80 14.72 -43.46
C THR A 391 30.02 15.44 -44.04
N ASN A 392 30.60 16.38 -43.30
CA ASN A 392 31.86 17.05 -43.63
C ASN A 392 32.94 16.76 -42.55
N GLY A 393 33.06 15.48 -42.19
CA GLY A 393 33.90 15.06 -41.08
C GLY A 393 33.46 15.70 -39.76
N CYS A 394 34.41 15.94 -38.85
CA CYS A 394 34.11 16.44 -37.52
C CYS A 394 33.75 17.92 -37.47
N VAL A 395 33.87 18.65 -38.59
CA VAL A 395 33.52 20.07 -38.67
C VAL A 395 32.01 20.29 -38.54
N SER A 396 31.20 19.38 -39.10
CA SER A 396 29.74 19.49 -39.09
C SER A 396 29.07 19.23 -37.73
N THR A 397 29.81 18.81 -36.71
CA THR A 397 29.22 18.46 -35.39
C THR A 397 28.72 19.68 -34.61
N GLY A 398 28.94 20.91 -35.10
CA GLY A 398 28.49 22.14 -34.45
C GLY A 398 29.32 22.51 -33.21
N PRO A 399 28.81 23.38 -32.32
CA PRO A 399 29.49 23.76 -31.07
C PRO A 399 29.43 22.65 -30.01
N HIS A 400 30.03 22.87 -28.84
CA HIS A 400 29.88 21.99 -27.69
C HIS A 400 28.40 21.90 -27.28
N PHE A 401 27.97 20.75 -26.77
CA PHE A 401 26.60 20.58 -26.29
C PHE A 401 26.37 21.41 -25.03
N ASN A 402 25.53 22.45 -25.16
CA ASN A 402 25.29 23.43 -24.10
C ASN A 402 23.80 23.78 -23.97
N PRO A 403 22.98 22.88 -23.38
CA PRO A 403 21.54 23.11 -23.23
C PRO A 403 21.21 24.24 -22.23
N THR A 404 22.17 24.67 -21.41
CA THR A 404 21.96 25.66 -20.34
C THR A 404 22.58 27.03 -20.64
N GLY A 405 23.23 27.21 -21.80
CA GLY A 405 23.79 28.49 -22.23
C GLY A 405 24.94 28.99 -21.35
N LYS A 406 25.71 28.09 -20.73
CA LYS A 406 26.86 28.42 -19.87
C LYS A 406 28.12 28.70 -20.69
N ASP A 407 29.14 29.30 -20.07
CA ASP A 407 30.49 29.36 -20.61
C ASP A 407 31.19 27.99 -20.51
N HIS A 408 32.23 27.79 -21.31
CA HIS A 408 33.13 26.63 -21.23
C HIS A 408 33.85 26.53 -19.88
N GLY A 409 34.03 25.31 -19.37
CA GLY A 409 34.69 25.07 -18.08
C GLY A 409 35.25 23.65 -17.90
N ALA A 410 35.92 23.40 -16.77
CA ALA A 410 36.40 22.05 -16.45
C ALA A 410 35.24 21.11 -16.08
N PRO A 411 35.37 19.78 -16.21
CA PRO A 411 34.27 18.83 -15.92
C PRO A 411 33.64 18.95 -14.51
N GLU A 412 34.44 19.36 -13.54
CA GLU A 412 34.03 19.57 -12.13
C GLU A 412 33.49 20.98 -11.83
N ASP A 413 33.61 21.92 -12.77
CA ASP A 413 33.13 23.29 -12.58
C ASP A 413 31.58 23.35 -12.69
N GLU A 414 30.94 24.14 -11.84
CA GLU A 414 29.48 24.37 -11.93
C GLU A 414 29.09 25.12 -13.22
N THR A 415 29.99 25.99 -13.70
CA THR A 415 29.83 26.75 -14.94
C THR A 415 30.69 26.10 -16.03
N ARG A 416 30.05 25.26 -16.84
CA ARG A 416 30.61 24.60 -18.01
C ARG A 416 29.50 24.27 -19.01
N HIS A 417 29.85 23.95 -20.26
CA HIS A 417 28.91 23.26 -21.12
C HIS A 417 28.69 21.83 -20.61
N ALA A 418 27.49 21.29 -20.85
CA ALA A 418 27.20 19.90 -20.53
C ALA A 418 28.17 18.93 -21.24
N GLY A 419 28.56 19.25 -22.47
CA GLY A 419 29.48 18.45 -23.27
C GLY A 419 30.96 18.59 -22.95
N ASP A 420 31.37 19.43 -21.99
CA ASP A 420 32.80 19.62 -21.65
C ASP A 420 33.30 18.46 -20.76
N LEU A 421 33.99 17.48 -21.34
CA LEU A 421 34.53 16.31 -20.62
C LEU A 421 36.03 16.43 -20.30
N GLY A 422 36.65 17.57 -20.62
CA GLY A 422 38.02 17.92 -20.28
C GLY A 422 39.06 17.31 -21.22
N ASN A 423 40.21 16.91 -20.66
CA ASN A 423 41.34 16.39 -21.45
C ASN A 423 41.53 14.88 -21.30
N LEU A 424 41.78 14.20 -22.43
CA LEU A 424 42.38 12.88 -22.46
C LEU A 424 43.88 12.98 -22.22
N ILE A 425 44.45 12.06 -21.44
CA ILE A 425 45.89 11.99 -21.18
C ILE A 425 46.45 10.80 -21.95
N VAL A 426 47.17 11.06 -23.04
CA VAL A 426 47.66 10.03 -23.97
C VAL A 426 49.13 9.73 -23.72
N GLY A 427 49.43 8.44 -23.55
CA GLY A 427 50.79 7.93 -23.35
C GLY A 427 51.65 7.92 -24.63
N LYS A 428 52.91 7.49 -24.50
CA LYS A 428 53.85 7.39 -25.64
C LYS A 428 53.44 6.35 -26.69
N ASP A 429 52.57 5.42 -26.34
CA ASP A 429 52.02 4.39 -27.22
C ASP A 429 50.82 4.87 -28.06
N GLY A 430 50.39 6.14 -27.86
CA GLY A 430 49.32 6.76 -28.61
C GLY A 430 47.93 6.20 -28.27
N LYS A 431 47.77 5.61 -27.08
CA LYS A 431 46.52 5.02 -26.59
C LYS A 431 46.07 5.68 -25.28
N VAL A 432 44.77 5.65 -25.04
CA VAL A 432 44.16 6.11 -23.79
C VAL A 432 42.93 5.27 -23.45
N GLU A 433 42.79 4.95 -22.17
CA GLU A 433 41.57 4.40 -21.58
C GLU A 433 40.75 5.55 -20.99
N VAL A 434 39.48 5.65 -21.39
CA VAL A 434 38.53 6.65 -20.92
C VAL A 434 37.76 6.07 -19.76
N LYS A 435 37.67 6.82 -18.65
CA LYS A 435 36.85 6.49 -17.49
C LYS A 435 36.38 7.78 -16.82
N ILE A 436 35.16 8.21 -17.16
CA ILE A 436 34.56 9.47 -16.70
C ILE A 436 33.16 9.16 -16.14
N VAL A 437 32.75 9.89 -15.10
CA VAL A 437 31.38 9.87 -14.59
C VAL A 437 30.86 11.29 -14.65
N ASP A 438 29.75 11.52 -15.38
CA ASP A 438 29.25 12.87 -15.63
C ASP A 438 27.74 12.98 -15.37
N LYS A 439 27.32 14.09 -14.75
CA LYS A 439 25.95 14.34 -14.30
C LYS A 439 25.12 15.19 -15.27
N GLN A 440 25.72 15.73 -16.34
CA GLN A 440 25.12 16.71 -17.25
C GLN A 440 24.84 16.14 -18.65
N ILE A 441 25.18 14.87 -18.91
CA ILE A 441 25.08 14.23 -20.23
C ILE A 441 24.10 13.03 -20.25
N PRO A 442 22.80 13.24 -19.96
CA PRO A 442 21.85 12.14 -19.84
C PRO A 442 21.68 11.37 -21.15
N LEU A 443 21.34 10.08 -21.07
CA LEU A 443 21.02 9.25 -22.25
C LEU A 443 19.53 9.30 -22.60
N THR A 444 18.68 9.93 -21.77
CA THR A 444 17.24 10.08 -22.00
C THR A 444 16.75 11.51 -21.82
N GLY A 445 15.49 11.73 -22.18
CA GLY A 445 14.82 13.02 -22.02
C GLY A 445 15.22 14.05 -23.07
N PRO A 446 14.73 15.30 -22.92
CA PRO A 446 14.88 16.34 -23.93
C PRO A 446 16.34 16.79 -24.15
N ASN A 447 17.20 16.60 -23.16
CA ASN A 447 18.62 16.94 -23.21
C ASN A 447 19.53 15.73 -23.45
N SER A 448 18.98 14.63 -23.98
CA SER A 448 19.75 13.42 -24.24
C SER A 448 20.95 13.69 -25.16
N ILE A 449 22.07 13.01 -24.90
CA ILE A 449 23.25 12.99 -25.79
C ILE A 449 23.15 11.94 -26.91
N ILE A 450 22.10 11.11 -26.93
CA ILE A 450 21.87 10.18 -28.03
C ILE A 450 21.65 10.96 -29.34
N GLY A 451 22.34 10.55 -30.40
CA GLY A 451 22.34 11.22 -31.70
C GLY A 451 23.28 12.43 -31.79
N ARG A 452 24.02 12.75 -30.72
CA ARG A 452 25.08 13.78 -30.72
C ARG A 452 26.43 13.16 -31.05
N ALA A 453 27.45 13.99 -31.30
CA ALA A 453 28.79 13.50 -31.61
C ALA A 453 29.74 13.65 -30.42
N VAL A 454 30.56 12.63 -30.18
CA VAL A 454 31.80 12.79 -29.41
C VAL A 454 32.88 13.31 -30.36
N VAL A 455 33.70 14.25 -29.90
CA VAL A 455 34.82 14.82 -30.64
C VAL A 455 36.09 14.79 -29.78
N VAL A 456 37.18 14.34 -30.40
CA VAL A 456 38.55 14.47 -29.86
C VAL A 456 39.25 15.58 -30.62
N HIS A 457 39.91 16.47 -29.89
CA HIS A 457 40.61 17.62 -30.43
C HIS A 457 42.14 17.43 -30.50
N ALA A 458 42.81 18.21 -31.34
CA ALA A 458 44.24 18.13 -31.59
C ALA A 458 45.07 18.62 -30.42
N ASP A 459 44.61 19.68 -29.75
CA ASP A 459 45.36 20.41 -28.74
C ASP A 459 44.71 20.25 -27.35
N PRO A 460 45.45 20.60 -26.27
CA PRO A 460 44.91 20.59 -24.93
C PRO A 460 43.76 21.59 -24.78
N ASP A 461 42.71 21.18 -24.09
CA ASP A 461 41.65 22.05 -23.61
C ASP A 461 42.15 22.86 -22.38
N ASP A 462 42.09 24.19 -22.48
CA ASP A 462 42.48 25.13 -21.43
C ASP A 462 41.44 25.30 -20.30
N LEU A 463 40.33 24.57 -20.38
CA LEU A 463 39.24 24.50 -19.41
C LEU A 463 38.56 25.86 -19.15
N GLY A 464 38.59 26.76 -20.13
CA GLY A 464 38.07 28.12 -19.99
C GLY A 464 38.94 29.05 -19.16
N LYS A 465 40.20 28.67 -18.91
CA LYS A 465 41.14 29.35 -17.99
C LYS A 465 42.40 29.88 -18.68
N GLY A 466 42.55 29.66 -20.00
CA GLY A 466 43.77 30.00 -20.76
C GLY A 466 43.91 31.48 -21.17
N GLY A 467 42.86 32.30 -21.04
CA GLY A 467 42.90 33.73 -21.40
C GLY A 467 42.88 34.03 -22.91
N HIS A 468 42.67 33.03 -23.75
CA HIS A 468 42.46 33.19 -25.19
C HIS A 468 41.00 33.57 -25.49
N GLU A 469 40.73 34.24 -26.63
CA GLU A 469 39.37 34.62 -27.01
C GLU A 469 38.42 33.41 -27.18
N LEU A 470 38.99 32.23 -27.44
CA LEU A 470 38.27 30.96 -27.58
C LEU A 470 38.19 30.14 -26.28
N SER A 471 38.85 30.56 -25.19
CA SER A 471 38.87 29.79 -23.94
C SER A 471 37.44 29.58 -23.41
N LYS A 472 36.63 30.64 -23.37
CA LYS A 472 35.25 30.59 -22.86
C LYS A 472 34.23 29.90 -23.77
N THR A 473 34.60 29.57 -25.01
CA THR A 473 33.67 28.99 -26.00
C THR A 473 34.02 27.55 -26.39
N THR A 474 35.30 27.21 -26.46
CA THR A 474 35.76 25.91 -26.98
C THR A 474 36.95 25.32 -26.20
N GLY A 475 37.36 25.99 -25.12
CA GLY A 475 38.57 25.60 -24.39
C GLY A 475 39.86 25.80 -25.19
N ASN A 476 39.80 26.48 -26.33
CA ASN A 476 40.93 26.66 -27.25
C ASN A 476 41.61 25.32 -27.66
N ALA A 477 40.86 24.22 -27.74
CA ALA A 477 41.40 22.88 -27.99
C ALA A 477 41.83 22.61 -29.45
N GLY A 478 41.75 23.60 -30.34
CA GLY A 478 42.21 23.48 -31.73
C GLY A 478 41.37 22.54 -32.60
N ALA A 479 42.02 21.93 -33.60
CA ALA A 479 41.36 21.16 -34.65
C ALA A 479 40.64 19.91 -34.14
N ARG A 480 39.57 19.48 -34.82
CA ARG A 480 38.80 18.28 -34.47
C ARG A 480 39.37 17.07 -35.23
N ILE A 481 40.04 16.17 -34.51
CA ILE A 481 40.85 15.11 -35.11
C ILE A 481 40.16 13.75 -35.14
N ALA A 482 39.08 13.54 -34.39
CA ALA A 482 38.25 12.35 -34.50
C ALA A 482 36.84 12.62 -33.97
N CYS A 483 35.85 11.93 -34.52
CA CYS A 483 34.48 12.03 -34.03
C CYS A 483 33.67 10.79 -34.37
N GLY A 484 32.51 10.70 -33.74
CA GLY A 484 31.52 9.66 -34.03
C GLY A 484 30.19 10.00 -33.37
N ILE A 485 29.11 9.41 -33.88
CA ILE A 485 27.75 9.62 -33.39
C ILE A 485 27.46 8.64 -32.25
N ILE A 486 26.89 9.14 -31.16
CA ILE A 486 26.43 8.35 -30.02
C ILE A 486 25.12 7.67 -30.40
N GLY A 487 25.17 6.36 -30.64
CA GLY A 487 24.01 5.53 -30.93
C GLY A 487 23.63 4.64 -29.76
N LEU A 488 22.38 4.17 -29.72
CA LEU A 488 21.97 3.15 -28.75
C LEU A 488 22.72 1.84 -29.00
N GLN A 489 23.18 1.19 -27.92
CA GLN A 489 23.81 -0.12 -27.99
C GLN A 489 22.72 -1.20 -27.88
N ALA A 490 22.87 -2.29 -28.63
CA ALA A 490 22.02 -3.47 -28.45
C ALA A 490 22.20 -4.03 -27.03
N ASN A 491 21.08 -4.38 -26.39
CA ASN A 491 21.03 -4.94 -25.04
C ASN A 491 21.48 -6.39 -24.98
#